data_AF-A0A838PDN9-F1
#
_entry.id   AF-A0A838PDN9-F1
#
_cell.length_a   1.000
_cell.length_b   1.000
_cell.length_c   1.000
_cell.angle_alpha   90.00
_cell.angle_beta   90.00
_cell.angle_gamma   90.00
#
_symmetry.space_group_name_H-M   'P 1'
#
loop_
_entity.id
_entity.type
_entity.pdbx_description
1 polymer ?
#
loop_
_entity_poly.entity_id
_entity_poly.type
_entity_poly.pdbx_seq_one_letter_code
_entity_poly.pdbx_strand_id
1 'polypeptide(L)'
;MKRLPDSQVVFFWDVKGELARSYSPVLKLKAGQPAWDVYMAFDRAAEWKAEPPVPNYWMHQLGGVAPEWRLNGDTLAAEIKKILQTK
;
A
#
# COMPACT_ATOMS: atom_id res chain seq x y z
N MET A 1 19.32 8.11 3.89
CA MET A 1 17.87 8.04 4.13
C MET A 1 17.59 8.31 5.59
N LYS A 2 16.67 9.22 5.93
CA LYS A 2 16.30 9.51 7.32
C LYS A 2 15.48 8.34 7.87
N ARG A 3 15.99 7.65 8.89
CA ARG A 3 15.24 6.61 9.61
C ARG A 3 14.32 7.30 10.62
N LEU A 4 13.06 6.86 10.69
CA LEU A 4 12.17 7.27 11.77
C LEU A 4 12.58 6.53 13.06
N PRO A 5 12.46 7.17 14.25
CA PRO A 5 12.88 6.56 15.50
C PRO A 5 11.95 5.44 15.99
N ASP A 6 10.76 5.30 15.39
CA ASP A 6 9.80 4.24 15.71
C ASP A 6 10.27 2.89 15.15
N SER A 7 10.45 1.90 16.02
CA SER A 7 10.91 0.56 15.66
C SER A 7 9.94 -0.23 14.78
N GLN A 8 8.67 0.19 14.72
CA GLN A 8 7.66 -0.41 13.85
C GLN A 8 7.80 0.06 12.40
N VAL A 9 8.53 1.16 12.16
CA VAL A 9 8.80 1.66 10.82
C VAL A 9 10.04 0.98 10.25
N VAL A 10 9.81 0.00 9.38
CA VAL A 10 10.85 -0.70 8.64
C VAL A 10 10.97 -0.16 7.23
N PHE A 11 12.20 -0.02 6.74
CA PHE A 11 12.48 0.38 5.36
C PHE A 11 13.21 -0.73 4.62
N PHE A 12 12.74 -1.04 3.43
CA PHE A 12 13.36 -1.98 2.51
C PHE A 12 13.60 -1.29 1.16
N TRP A 13 14.67 -1.70 0.49
CA TRP A 13 14.95 -1.30 -0.87
C TRP A 13 14.92 -2.52 -1.78
N ASP A 14 14.09 -2.46 -2.81
CA ASP A 14 13.98 -3.49 -3.83
C ASP A 14 14.54 -2.94 -5.16
N VAL A 15 15.81 -3.27 -5.42
CA VAL A 15 16.54 -2.82 -6.62
C VAL A 15 15.81 -3.22 -7.91
N LYS A 16 15.18 -4.38 -7.92
CA LYS A 16 14.51 -4.90 -9.10
C LYS A 16 13.10 -4.34 -9.23
N GLY A 17 12.49 -3.85 -8.15
CA GLY A 17 11.12 -3.35 -8.13
C GLY A 17 10.06 -4.45 -8.27
N GLU A 18 10.40 -5.69 -7.88
CA GLU A 18 9.48 -6.82 -7.89
C GLU A 18 8.24 -6.56 -7.04
N LEU A 19 8.40 -5.92 -5.87
CA LEU A 19 7.29 -5.59 -4.98
C LEU A 19 6.25 -4.69 -5.68
N ALA A 20 6.71 -3.64 -6.36
CA ALA A 20 5.82 -2.73 -7.06
C ALA A 20 5.14 -3.38 -8.27
N ARG A 21 5.83 -4.31 -8.95
CA ARG A 21 5.25 -5.08 -10.06
C ARG A 21 4.23 -6.09 -9.56
N SER A 22 4.49 -6.78 -8.46
CA SER A 22 3.57 -7.78 -7.89
C SER A 22 2.27 -7.17 -7.41
N TYR A 23 2.30 -5.93 -6.90
CA TYR A 23 1.08 -5.23 -6.46
C TYR A 23 0.31 -4.53 -7.59
N SER A 24 0.90 -4.28 -8.76
CA SER A 24 0.20 -3.68 -9.91
C SER A 24 -1.12 -4.41 -10.27
N PRO A 25 -1.15 -5.75 -10.44
CA PRO A 25 -2.40 -6.46 -10.71
C PRO A 25 -3.37 -6.48 -9.52
N VAL A 26 -2.86 -6.55 -8.28
CA VAL A 26 -3.68 -6.52 -7.05
C VAL A 26 -4.47 -5.20 -6.96
N LEU A 27 -3.80 -4.09 -7.26
CA LEU A 27 -4.38 -2.75 -7.23
C LEU A 27 -5.12 -2.38 -8.53
N LYS A 28 -5.23 -3.33 -9.48
CA LYS A 28 -5.90 -3.15 -10.78
C LYS A 28 -5.38 -1.94 -11.56
N LEU A 29 -4.07 -1.69 -11.49
CA LEU A 29 -3.44 -0.62 -12.26
C LEU A 29 -3.39 -1.00 -13.75
N LYS A 30 -3.15 0.01 -14.61
CA LYS A 30 -2.98 -0.24 -16.04
C LYS A 30 -1.80 -1.19 -16.28
N ALA A 31 -1.90 -2.02 -17.33
CA ALA A 31 -0.83 -2.94 -17.70
C ALA A 31 0.50 -2.20 -17.85
N GLY A 32 1.55 -2.69 -17.18
CA GLY A 32 2.88 -2.09 -17.19
C GLY A 32 3.06 -0.89 -16.25
N GLN A 33 2.00 -0.41 -15.57
CA GLN A 33 2.10 0.64 -14.56
C GLN A 33 2.49 0.04 -13.19
N PRO A 34 3.71 0.28 -12.67
CA PRO A 34 4.10 -0.22 -11.36
C PRO A 34 3.33 0.49 -10.24
N ALA A 35 3.11 -0.20 -9.13
CA ALA A 35 2.51 0.37 -7.91
C ALA A 35 3.52 1.24 -7.15
N TRP A 36 3.96 2.33 -7.77
CA TRP A 36 4.79 3.36 -7.13
C TRP A 36 3.92 4.42 -6.46
N ASP A 37 4.41 5.06 -5.40
CA ASP A 37 3.68 6.08 -4.64
C ASP A 37 2.28 5.63 -4.18
N VAL A 38 2.20 4.41 -3.65
CA VAL A 38 0.98 3.83 -3.08
C VAL A 38 1.11 3.66 -1.57
N TYR A 39 -0.02 3.76 -0.88
CA TYR A 39 -0.16 3.63 0.56
C TYR A 39 -1.19 2.54 0.80
N MET A 40 -0.80 1.45 1.45
CA MET A 40 -1.63 0.26 1.63
C MET A 40 -1.78 -0.05 3.12
N ALA A 41 -3.00 -0.38 3.53
CA ALA A 41 -3.33 -0.78 4.89
C ALA A 41 -3.88 -2.21 4.87
N PHE A 42 -3.37 -3.03 5.79
CA PHE A 42 -3.69 -4.44 5.92
C PHE A 42 -4.14 -4.74 7.34
N ASP A 43 -5.11 -5.64 7.49
CA ASP A 43 -5.52 -6.18 8.77
C ASP A 43 -4.55 -7.27 9.26
N ARG A 44 -4.87 -7.86 10.42
CA ARG A 44 -4.05 -8.91 11.04
C ARG A 44 -4.10 -10.26 10.32
N ALA A 45 -5.09 -10.48 9.46
CA ALA A 45 -5.26 -11.72 8.71
C ALA A 45 -4.48 -11.70 7.39
N ALA A 46 -3.94 -10.55 6.98
CA ALA A 46 -3.12 -10.43 5.79
C ALA A 46 -1.84 -11.26 5.89
N GLU A 47 -1.65 -12.16 4.94
CA GLU A 47 -0.51 -13.08 4.88
C GLU A 47 0.06 -13.11 3.46
N TRP A 48 1.39 -13.04 3.35
CA TRP A 48 2.08 -13.26 2.10
C TRP A 48 2.21 -14.77 1.84
N LYS A 49 1.49 -15.27 0.84
CA LYS A 49 1.58 -16.68 0.37
C LYS A 49 2.27 -16.72 -1.00
N ALA A 50 1.67 -17.43 -1.96
CA ALA A 50 2.13 -17.42 -3.34
C ALA A 50 1.90 -16.05 -4.01
N GLU A 51 0.83 -15.35 -3.63
CA GLU A 51 0.48 -14.01 -4.14
C GLU A 51 0.53 -12.99 -2.99
N PRO A 52 0.81 -11.71 -3.28
CA PRO A 52 0.68 -10.64 -2.30
C PRO A 52 -0.76 -10.51 -1.80
N PRO A 53 -0.98 -10.23 -0.50
CA PRO A 53 -2.31 -10.04 0.04
C PRO A 53 -3.00 -8.81 -0.59
N VAL A 54 -4.33 -8.86 -0.66
CA VAL A 54 -5.12 -7.69 -1.05
C VAL A 54 -5.18 -6.73 0.15
N PRO A 55 -4.85 -5.44 -0.02
CA PRO A 55 -5.00 -4.48 1.07
C PRO A 55 -6.48 -4.23 1.39
N ASN A 56 -6.79 -4.10 2.68
CA ASN A 56 -8.12 -3.70 3.14
C ASN A 56 -8.46 -2.28 2.67
N TYR A 57 -7.45 -1.42 2.58
CA TYR A 57 -7.59 -0.07 2.04
C TYR A 57 -6.29 0.39 1.37
N TRP A 58 -6.39 1.22 0.34
CA TRP A 58 -5.22 1.84 -0.26
C TRP A 58 -5.53 3.19 -0.90
N MET A 59 -4.49 3.99 -1.07
CA MET A 59 -4.51 5.27 -1.77
C MET A 59 -3.22 5.42 -2.61
N HIS A 60 -3.19 6.40 -3.52
CA HIS A 60 -2.02 6.62 -4.38
C HIS A 60 -1.72 8.09 -4.64
N GLN A 61 -0.55 8.37 -5.21
CA GLN A 61 -0.22 9.64 -5.86
C GLN A 61 0.06 9.50 -7.36
N LEU A 62 -0.27 8.33 -7.92
CA LEU A 62 -0.15 8.01 -9.34
C LEU A 62 -0.98 8.91 -10.27
N GLY A 63 -0.48 9.12 -11.48
CA GLY A 63 -1.25 9.62 -12.62
C GLY A 63 -2.02 8.50 -13.33
N GLY A 64 -3.14 8.84 -13.98
CA GLY A 64 -3.92 7.89 -14.80
C GLY A 64 -4.75 6.87 -14.01
N VAL A 65 -4.80 7.01 -12.68
CA VAL A 65 -5.66 6.29 -11.74
C VAL A 65 -6.71 7.29 -11.20
N ALA A 66 -7.86 6.78 -10.78
CA ALA A 66 -9.03 7.59 -10.47
C ALA A 66 -8.75 8.57 -9.30
N PRO A 67 -9.02 9.88 -9.46
CA PRO A 67 -8.55 10.92 -8.56
C PRO A 67 -9.13 10.83 -7.13
N GLU A 68 -10.27 10.18 -6.96
CA GLU A 68 -10.92 9.95 -5.67
C GLU A 68 -10.14 9.00 -4.75
N TRP A 69 -9.17 8.25 -5.30
CA TRP A 69 -8.26 7.38 -4.55
C TRP A 69 -6.91 8.06 -4.26
N ARG A 70 -6.78 9.36 -4.58
CA ARG A 70 -5.57 10.10 -4.24
C ARG A 70 -5.38 10.18 -2.73
N LEU A 71 -4.10 10.15 -2.33
CA LEU A 71 -3.71 10.26 -0.94
C LEU A 71 -4.37 11.46 -0.25
N ASN A 72 -5.17 11.16 0.76
CA ASN A 72 -5.66 12.10 1.76
C ASN A 72 -5.28 11.56 3.14
N GLY A 73 -4.47 12.32 3.89
CA GLY A 73 -3.92 11.87 5.17
C GLY A 73 -5.00 11.59 6.23
N ASP A 74 -6.02 12.44 6.31
CA ASP A 74 -7.10 12.28 7.29
C ASP A 74 -7.97 11.07 6.98
N THR A 75 -8.28 10.86 5.69
CA THR A 75 -9.03 9.68 5.24
C THR A 75 -8.23 8.40 5.48
N LEU A 76 -6.93 8.37 5.12
CA LEU A 76 -6.08 7.20 5.35
C LEU A 76 -6.00 6.86 6.85
N ALA A 77 -5.81 7.88 7.71
CA ALA A 77 -5.79 7.69 9.15
C ALA A 77 -7.13 7.16 9.70
N ALA A 78 -8.27 7.61 9.14
CA ALA A 78 -9.59 7.12 9.51
C ALA A 78 -9.78 5.64 9.12
N GLU A 79 -9.37 5.24 7.92
CA GLU A 79 -9.46 3.83 7.48
C GLU A 79 -8.54 2.91 8.29
N ILE A 80 -7.31 3.34 8.58
CA ILE A 80 -6.40 2.59 9.45
C ILE A 80 -7.03 2.38 10.83
N LYS A 81 -7.67 3.39 11.42
CA LYS A 81 -8.36 3.24 12.71
C LYS A 81 -9.47 2.19 12.67
N LYS A 82 -10.25 2.11 11.58
CA LYS A 82 -11.29 1.08 11.41
C LYS A 82 -10.67 -0.31 11.36
N ILE A 83 -9.59 -0.48 10.59
CA ILE A 83 -8.86 -1.75 10.48
C ILE A 83 -8.35 -2.20 11.85
N LEU A 84 -7.76 -1.30 12.64
CA LEU A 84 -7.25 -1.60 13.99
C LEU A 84 -8.34 -1.98 15.00
N GLN A 85 -9.60 -1.60 14.76
CA GLN A 85 -10.74 -1.95 15.62
C GLN A 85 -11.35 -3.31 15.28
N THR A 86 -10.93 -3.92 14.18
CA THR A 86 -11.43 -5.24 13.76
C THR A 86 -10.78 -6.30 14.65
N LYS A 87 -11.59 -7.12 15.32
CA LYS A 87 -11.16 -8.14 16.29
C LYS A 87 -10.50 -9.33 15.60
#